data_AF-A0A9D9YFX2-F1
#
_entry.id   AF-A0A9D9YFX2-F1
#
_cell.length_a   1.000
_cell.length_b   1.000
_cell.length_c   1.000
_cell.angle_alpha   90.00
_cell.angle_beta   90.00
_cell.angle_gamma   90.00
#
_symmetry.space_group_name_H-M   'P 1'
#
loop_
_entity.id
_entity.type
_entity.pdbx_description
1 polymer ?
#
loop_
_entity_poly.entity_id
_entity_poly.type
_entity_poly.pdbx_seq_one_letter_code
_entity_poly.pdbx_strand_id
1 'polypeptide(L)'
;MKKIGITIVAALCLSATVYAAGNQPTTAKWEGNINVDKLGQYLKLNSTQSEEVSNICTYFTEQMEKATTSKKNKDAKLYNAVYGNLKLMRKTLTDEQYSKYAALMNATLRNKGIELGK
;
A
#
# COMPACT_ATOMS: atom_id res chain seq x y z
N MET A 1 -10.61 22.40 -24.80
CA MET A 1 -10.31 21.20 -23.97
C MET A 1 -9.10 20.48 -24.58
N LYS A 2 -7.90 20.63 -24.00
CA LYS A 2 -6.72 19.86 -24.41
C LYS A 2 -6.42 18.84 -23.31
N LYS A 3 -6.30 17.60 -23.75
CA LYS A 3 -6.31 16.37 -22.95
C LYS A 3 -5.16 16.35 -21.95
N ILE A 4 -5.48 15.88 -20.75
CA ILE A 4 -4.59 15.73 -19.60
C ILE A 4 -3.56 14.65 -19.93
N GLY A 5 -2.34 15.06 -20.27
CA GLY A 5 -1.20 14.17 -20.37
C GLY A 5 -0.51 14.09 -19.01
N ILE A 6 -0.90 13.14 -18.18
CA ILE A 6 -0.07 12.73 -17.02
C ILE A 6 0.08 11.21 -17.10
N THR A 7 0.97 10.78 -17.98
CA THR A 7 1.58 9.45 -17.88
C THR A 7 2.67 9.55 -16.82
N ILE A 8 2.34 9.23 -15.58
CA ILE A 8 3.36 8.83 -14.59
C ILE A 8 2.94 7.47 -14.08
N VAL A 9 3.26 6.44 -14.87
CA VAL A 9 3.45 5.11 -14.31
C VAL A 9 4.80 5.14 -13.61
N ALA A 10 4.82 5.66 -12.38
CA ALA A 10 5.94 5.40 -11.49
C ALA A 10 5.85 3.92 -11.13
N ALA A 11 6.49 3.09 -11.95
CA ALA A 11 6.82 1.72 -11.60
C ALA A 11 7.82 1.75 -10.44
N LEU A 12 7.33 2.06 -9.24
CA LEU A 12 7.96 1.70 -7.98
C LEU A 12 7.81 0.18 -7.83
N CYS A 13 8.47 -0.55 -8.72
CA CYS A 13 8.59 -1.99 -8.62
C CYS A 13 9.52 -2.27 -7.45
N LEU A 14 8.93 -2.46 -6.27
CA LEU A 14 9.55 -3.27 -5.23
C LEU A 14 9.66 -4.67 -5.83
N SER A 15 10.89 -5.14 -6.02
CA SER A 15 11.24 -6.39 -6.69
C SER A 15 10.43 -7.56 -6.11
N ALA A 16 9.50 -8.10 -6.90
CA ALA A 16 8.87 -9.38 -6.61
C ALA A 16 9.68 -10.46 -7.32
N THR A 17 10.32 -11.36 -6.56
CA THR A 17 10.78 -12.63 -7.10
C THR A 17 9.54 -13.46 -7.43
N VAL A 18 9.20 -13.56 -8.72
CA VAL A 18 8.08 -14.38 -9.18
C VAL A 18 8.53 -15.84 -9.25
N TYR A 19 8.10 -16.65 -8.28
CA TYR A 19 8.22 -18.10 -8.36
C TYR A 19 6.90 -18.67 -8.88
N ALA A 20 6.96 -19.47 -9.94
CA ALA A 20 5.81 -20.22 -10.44
C ALA A 20 5.58 -21.45 -9.57
N ALA A 21 4.44 -21.56 -8.89
CA ALA A 21 3.95 -22.82 -8.34
C ALA A 21 2.43 -22.75 -8.13
N GLY A 22 1.69 -23.42 -9.02
CA GLY A 22 0.27 -23.70 -8.83
C GLY A 22 0.06 -24.51 -7.56
N ASN A 23 -0.91 -24.08 -6.74
CA ASN A 23 -1.40 -24.72 -5.50
C ASN A 23 -0.66 -24.42 -4.18
N GLN A 24 0.13 -23.35 -4.07
CA GLN A 24 0.55 -22.82 -2.77
C GLN A 24 -0.51 -21.86 -2.18
N PRO A 25 -0.87 -21.94 -0.89
CA PRO A 25 -1.62 -20.86 -0.24
C PRO A 25 -0.77 -19.60 -0.39
N THR A 26 -1.34 -18.50 -0.88
CA THR A 26 -0.63 -17.26 -1.22
C THR A 26 0.39 -16.89 -0.13
N THR A 27 1.64 -17.28 -0.36
CA THR A 27 2.83 -16.98 0.45
C THR A 27 3.32 -15.57 0.16
N ALA A 28 2.39 -14.66 -0.16
CA ALA A 28 2.65 -13.24 -0.32
C ALA A 28 3.20 -12.71 1.01
N LYS A 29 4.53 -12.77 1.14
CA LYS A 29 5.27 -12.20 2.24
C LYS A 29 5.32 -10.70 1.97
N TRP A 30 4.76 -9.92 2.88
CA TRP A 30 4.87 -8.47 2.80
C TRP A 30 6.31 -8.08 3.13
N GLU A 31 7.15 -7.95 2.10
CA GLU A 31 8.48 -7.31 2.19
C GLU A 31 8.33 -5.82 1.85
N GLY A 32 7.36 -5.15 2.49
CA GLY A 32 6.99 -3.79 2.12
C GLY A 32 7.80 -2.76 2.87
N ASN A 33 9.03 -2.51 2.40
CA ASN A 33 9.74 -1.29 2.78
C ASN A 33 9.14 -0.14 1.95
N ILE A 34 8.18 0.58 2.52
CA ILE A 34 7.56 1.74 1.88
C ILE A 34 8.58 2.86 1.86
N ASN A 35 9.00 3.27 0.66
CA ASN A 35 9.86 4.45 0.53
C ASN A 35 9.01 5.72 0.74
N VAL A 36 8.96 6.19 1.99
CA VAL A 36 8.14 7.33 2.41
C VAL A 36 8.56 8.63 1.73
N ASP A 37 9.84 8.79 1.36
CA ASP A 37 10.32 9.97 0.64
C ASP A 37 9.73 10.05 -0.77
N LYS A 38 9.79 8.93 -1.52
CA LYS A 38 9.21 8.85 -2.86
C LYS A 38 7.70 8.95 -2.83
N LEU A 39 7.05 8.35 -1.82
CA LEU A 39 5.62 8.50 -1.60
C LEU A 39 5.26 9.97 -1.33
N GLY A 40 6.04 10.65 -0.49
CA GLY A 40 5.89 12.06 -0.17
C GLY A 40 6.00 12.95 -1.40
N GLN A 41 7.00 12.70 -2.25
CA GLN A 41 7.17 13.40 -3.53
C GLN A 41 6.01 13.15 -4.50
N TYR A 42 5.57 11.90 -4.62
CA TYR A 42 4.46 11.53 -5.50
C TYR A 42 3.14 12.22 -5.10
N LEU A 43 2.87 12.28 -3.79
CA LEU A 43 1.68 12.90 -3.23
C LEU A 43 1.84 14.42 -3.02
N LYS A 44 3.04 14.97 -3.24
CA LYS A 44 3.38 16.38 -2.97
C LYS A 44 2.98 16.79 -1.54
N LEU A 45 3.42 16.01 -0.56
CA LEU A 45 3.10 16.25 0.84
C LEU A 45 3.79 17.53 1.34
N ASN A 46 3.10 18.26 2.21
CA ASN A 46 3.75 19.27 3.05
C ASN A 46 4.47 18.61 4.23
N SER A 47 5.19 19.40 5.04
CA SER A 47 5.98 18.87 6.18
C SER A 47 5.14 18.11 7.19
N THR A 48 4.02 18.69 7.64
CA THR A 48 3.10 18.06 8.61
C THR A 48 2.54 16.76 8.06
N GLN A 49 2.09 16.74 6.81
CA GLN A 49 1.61 15.52 6.16
C GLN A 49 2.70 14.47 6.02
N SER A 50 3.94 14.87 5.75
CA SER A 50 5.06 13.94 5.58
C SER A 50 5.37 13.18 6.86
N GLU A 51 5.37 13.88 8.00
CA GLU A 51 5.55 13.27 9.32
C GLU A 51 4.44 12.26 9.63
N GLU A 52 3.18 12.67 9.49
CA GLU A 52 2.03 11.80 9.73
C GLU A 52 1.98 10.59 8.78
N VAL A 53 2.26 10.79 7.49
CA VAL A 53 2.32 9.70 6.51
C VAL A 53 3.46 8.73 6.85
N SER A 54 4.60 9.20 7.34
CA SER A 54 5.70 8.34 7.78
C SER A 54 5.28 7.46 8.97
N ASN A 55 4.61 8.06 9.96
CA ASN A 55 4.09 7.34 11.12
C ASN A 55 3.04 6.29 10.72
N ILE A 56 2.11 6.65 9.84
CA ILE A 56 1.09 5.73 9.32
C ILE A 56 1.73 4.59 8.51
N CYS A 57 2.72 4.87 7.66
CA CYS A 57 3.42 3.86 6.87
C CYS A 57 4.17 2.87 7.76
N THR A 58 4.82 3.35 8.82
CA THR A 58 5.49 2.52 9.82
C THR A 58 4.50 1.58 10.49
N TYR A 59 3.40 2.12 11.02
CA TYR A 59 2.33 1.33 11.64
C TYR A 59 1.74 0.30 10.68
N PHE A 60 1.47 0.69 9.44
CA PHE A 60 0.92 -0.21 8.43
C PHE A 60 1.86 -1.38 8.10
N THR A 61 3.17 -1.10 7.94
CA THR A 61 4.17 -2.15 7.70
C THR A 61 4.16 -3.17 8.84
N GLU A 62 4.14 -2.73 10.11
CA GLU A 62 4.05 -3.64 11.25
C GLU A 62 2.75 -4.47 11.25
N GLN A 63 1.61 -3.86 10.93
CA GLN A 63 0.33 -4.57 10.87
C GLN A 63 0.32 -5.61 9.74
N MET A 64 0.90 -5.29 8.59
CA MET A 64 1.03 -6.22 7.46
C MET A 64 1.98 -7.37 7.76
N GLU A 65 3.09 -7.14 8.44
CA GLU A 65 4.00 -8.19 8.91
C GLU A 65 3.28 -9.14 9.88
N LYS A 66 2.56 -8.59 10.86
CA LYS A 66 1.75 -9.38 11.81
C LYS A 66 0.63 -10.17 11.12
N ALA A 67 0.01 -9.59 10.10
CA ALA A 67 -1.05 -10.23 9.33
C ALA A 67 -0.51 -11.38 8.48
N THR A 68 0.55 -11.13 7.69
CA THR A 68 1.10 -12.10 6.73
C THR A 68 1.78 -13.31 7.40
N THR A 69 2.31 -13.14 8.61
CA THR A 69 2.92 -14.21 9.40
C THR A 69 1.92 -15.00 10.25
N SER A 70 0.65 -14.58 10.31
CA SER A 70 -0.33 -15.21 11.19
C SER A 70 -0.86 -16.53 10.63
N LYS A 71 -0.87 -17.57 11.47
CA LYS A 71 -1.46 -18.89 11.15
C LYS A 71 -2.98 -18.93 11.27
N LYS A 72 -3.60 -17.97 11.96
CA LYS A 72 -5.06 -17.88 12.20
C LYS A 72 -5.57 -16.49 11.84
N ASN A 73 -6.76 -16.43 11.23
CA ASN A 73 -7.45 -15.17 10.88
C ASN A 73 -6.60 -14.24 9.98
N LYS A 74 -5.74 -14.81 9.12
CA LYS A 74 -4.84 -14.05 8.24
C LYS A 74 -5.61 -13.03 7.40
N ASP A 75 -6.69 -13.45 6.76
CA ASP A 75 -7.47 -12.58 5.86
C ASP A 75 -8.14 -11.42 6.60
N ALA A 76 -8.71 -11.67 7.77
CA ALA A 76 -9.28 -10.62 8.62
C ALA A 76 -8.20 -9.62 9.10
N LYS A 77 -7.00 -10.10 9.43
CA LYS A 77 -5.88 -9.23 9.81
C LYS A 77 -5.36 -8.40 8.63
N LEU A 78 -5.25 -8.99 7.44
CA LEU A 78 -4.89 -8.27 6.22
C LEU A 78 -5.92 -7.20 5.89
N TYR A 79 -7.21 -7.55 5.95
CA TYR A 79 -8.31 -6.61 5.76
C TYR A 79 -8.23 -5.44 6.75
N ASN A 80 -8.05 -5.72 8.04
CA ASN A 80 -7.95 -4.69 9.07
C ASN A 80 -6.71 -3.81 8.91
N ALA A 81 -5.56 -4.39 8.54
CA ALA A 81 -4.34 -3.64 8.31
C ALA A 81 -4.51 -2.66 7.14
N VAL A 82 -5.03 -3.12 6.00
CA VAL A 82 -5.24 -2.28 4.82
C VAL A 82 -6.31 -1.23 5.07
N TYR A 83 -7.47 -1.62 5.60
CA TYR A 83 -8.57 -0.68 5.83
C TYR A 83 -8.21 0.35 6.92
N GLY A 84 -7.51 -0.08 7.97
CA GLY A 84 -6.99 0.80 9.00
C GLY A 84 -6.04 1.85 8.44
N ASN A 85 -5.10 1.45 7.58
CA ASN A 85 -4.21 2.37 6.88
C ASN A 85 -5.00 3.37 6.01
N LEU A 86 -5.89 2.89 5.14
CA LEU A 86 -6.71 3.76 4.28
C LEU A 86 -7.50 4.79 5.11
N LYS A 87 -8.06 4.38 6.25
CA LYS A 87 -8.78 5.28 7.15
C LYS A 87 -7.88 6.35 7.78
N LEU A 88 -6.66 6.00 8.17
CA LEU A 88 -5.70 6.97 8.71
C LEU A 88 -5.23 7.94 7.62
N MET A 89 -4.86 7.43 6.46
CA MET A 89 -4.45 8.26 5.30
C MET A 89 -5.56 9.22 4.87
N ARG A 90 -6.83 8.81 4.93
CA ARG A 90 -7.96 9.70 4.59
C ARG A 90 -8.06 10.92 5.51
N LYS A 91 -7.63 10.81 6.77
CA LYS A 91 -7.64 11.92 7.73
C LYS A 91 -6.47 12.88 7.53
N THR A 92 -5.34 12.38 7.03
CA THR A 92 -4.09 13.15 6.86
C THR A 92 -4.00 13.82 5.49
N LEU A 93 -4.54 13.18 4.46
CA LEU A 93 -4.39 13.59 3.06
C LEU A 93 -5.60 14.41 2.57
N THR A 94 -5.36 15.30 1.61
CA THR A 94 -6.44 15.92 0.84
C THR A 94 -7.15 14.87 -0.03
N ASP A 95 -8.33 15.21 -0.55
CA ASP A 95 -9.10 14.29 -1.40
C ASP A 95 -8.32 13.84 -2.64
N GLU A 96 -7.57 14.76 -3.28
CA GLU A 96 -6.73 14.44 -4.43
C GLU A 96 -5.55 13.51 -4.05
N GLN A 97 -4.88 13.80 -2.94
CA GLN A 97 -3.77 12.98 -2.44
C GLN A 97 -4.25 11.59 -2.03
N TYR A 98 -5.38 11.51 -1.33
CA TYR A 98 -5.98 10.26 -0.91
C TYR A 98 -6.40 9.39 -2.10
N SER A 99 -7.00 9.98 -3.14
CA SER A 99 -7.37 9.25 -4.36
C SER A 99 -6.14 8.62 -5.03
N LYS A 100 -5.04 9.39 -5.17
CA LYS A 100 -3.75 8.88 -5.69
C LYS A 100 -3.18 7.77 -4.82
N TYR A 101 -3.20 7.95 -3.50
CA TYR A 101 -2.73 6.96 -2.54
C TYR A 101 -3.52 5.65 -2.62
N ALA A 102 -4.86 5.73 -2.63
CA ALA A 102 -5.72 4.56 -2.70
C ALA A 102 -5.52 3.78 -4.01
N ALA A 103 -5.36 4.47 -5.14
CA ALA A 103 -5.05 3.84 -6.41
C ALA A 103 -3.69 3.11 -6.38
N LEU A 104 -2.65 3.75 -5.82
CA LEU A 104 -1.32 3.16 -5.65
C LEU A 104 -1.37 1.93 -4.73
N MET A 105 -2.10 2.02 -3.62
CA MET A 105 -2.27 0.91 -2.68
C MET A 105 -2.97 -0.28 -3.35
N ASN A 106 -4.07 -0.04 -4.06
CA ASN A 106 -4.79 -1.09 -4.78
C ASN A 106 -3.89 -1.79 -5.82
N ALA A 107 -3.12 -1.03 -6.60
CA ALA A 107 -2.15 -1.59 -7.55
C ALA A 107 -1.08 -2.43 -6.83
N THR A 108 -0.57 -1.95 -5.70
CA THR A 108 0.44 -2.63 -4.89
C THR A 108 -0.07 -3.97 -4.34
N LEU A 109 -1.29 -3.98 -3.79
CA LEU A 109 -1.91 -5.19 -3.24
C LEU A 109 -2.17 -6.23 -4.34
N ARG A 110 -2.73 -5.82 -5.47
CA ARG A 110 -2.95 -6.70 -6.63
C ARG A 110 -1.65 -7.29 -7.17
N ASN A 111 -0.59 -6.49 -7.29
CA ASN A 111 0.73 -6.96 -7.72
C ASN A 111 1.36 -7.96 -6.76
N LYS A 112 0.94 -7.96 -5.49
CA LYS A 112 1.36 -8.93 -4.46
C LYS A 112 0.38 -10.11 -4.32
N GLY A 113 -0.66 -10.20 -5.15
CA GLY A 113 -1.68 -11.25 -5.05
C GLY A 113 -2.55 -11.16 -3.79
N ILE A 114 -2.67 -9.97 -3.19
CA ILE A 114 -3.53 -9.72 -2.03
C ILE A 114 -4.85 -9.14 -2.54
N GLU A 115 -5.92 -9.93 -2.43
CA GLU A 115 -7.29 -9.53 -2.77
C GLU A 115 -8.08 -9.30 -1.47
N LEU A 116 -8.74 -8.15 -1.34
CA LEU A 116 -9.57 -7.84 -0.18
C LEU A 116 -11.02 -8.27 -0.48
N GLY A 117 -11.58 -9.17 0.32
CA GLY A 117 -13.01 -9.51 0.29
C GLY A 117 -13.43 -10.57 -0.72
N LYS A 118 -12.84 -11.77 -0.66
CA LYS A 118 -13.56 -12.97 -1.13
C LYS A 118 -14.59 -13.41 -0.11
#